data_AF-A0A286B565-F1
#
_entry.id   AF-A0A286B565-F1
#
_cell.length_a   1.000
_cell.length_b   1.000
_cell.length_c   1.000
_cell.angle_alpha   90.00
_cell.angle_beta   90.00
_cell.angle_gamma   90.00
#
_symmetry.space_group_name_H-M   'P 1'
#
loop_
_entity.id
_entity.type
_entity.pdbx_description
1 polymer ?
#
loop_
_entity_poly.entity_id
_entity_poly.type
_entity_poly.pdbx_seq_one_letter_code
_entity_poly.pdbx_strand_id
1 'polypeptide(L)'
;MTRDPDPTGFAHLADFDGTRGAAMPQDRLRAIRHSAEGLRERLLDAPPVRFARSFNLLRIPYPAWFAFTGVYSQQLLKPHMVHLLARTVLIQYDDFEGRLRTLLFTPADFEAGNETPYFKRLGEQTPKFLHKAIAPVYQTVLQALASCGVAPEQVDFITYDHLHTQDVRRWLGSAAMPGLLPNARLLVHRQELASVQGLLPVQAEWYCPHGLEGVPAERIVPFDGSIQLGRGLALVHTPGHTEGNHSLVYRIADGLRVSSENGVAADSWAPLQSRHNGIRRYAQATGAEVILNGNTQESSNDQYLSMVLEKTLAGTSSSHGFSNVVPSAECSPHWLFPGAPASHLWGETCFGTPTVA
;
A
#
# COMPACT_ATOMS: atom_id res chain seq x y z
N MET A 1 -5.19 24.78 -8.45
CA MET A 1 -6.51 25.18 -7.92
C MET A 1 -7.23 23.90 -7.53
N THR A 2 -7.30 23.59 -6.24
CA THR A 2 -8.19 22.55 -5.71
C THR A 2 -9.62 23.01 -5.97
N ARG A 3 -10.39 22.26 -6.77
CA ARG A 3 -11.84 22.48 -6.89
C ARG A 3 -12.49 22.19 -5.53
N ASP A 4 -13.63 22.84 -5.27
CA ASP A 4 -14.47 22.57 -4.10
C ASP A 4 -14.72 21.06 -3.94
N PRO A 5 -14.82 20.54 -2.70
CA PRO A 5 -15.00 19.12 -2.46
C PRO A 5 -16.25 18.58 -3.15
N ASP A 6 -16.12 17.41 -3.77
CA ASP A 6 -17.23 16.61 -4.29
C ASP A 6 -18.23 16.32 -3.15
N PRO A 7 -19.54 16.04 -3.39
CA PRO A 7 -20.51 15.58 -2.39
C PRO A 7 -20.02 14.51 -1.39
N THR A 8 -18.93 13.80 -1.69
CA THR A 8 -18.24 12.87 -0.79
C THR A 8 -17.41 13.54 0.32
N GLY A 9 -17.10 14.82 0.20
CA GLY A 9 -16.24 15.60 1.10
C GLY A 9 -14.75 15.60 0.73
N PHE A 10 -14.38 15.04 -0.44
CA PHE A 10 -13.00 14.93 -0.91
C PHE A 10 -12.68 15.93 -2.02
N ALA A 11 -11.43 16.37 -2.13
CA ALA A 11 -10.98 17.26 -3.19
C ALA A 11 -10.19 16.48 -4.24
N HIS A 12 -10.51 16.68 -5.53
CA HIS A 12 -9.74 16.08 -6.62
C HIS A 12 -8.34 16.72 -6.74
N LEU A 13 -7.32 15.89 -6.88
CA LEU A 13 -5.92 16.28 -7.10
C LEU A 13 -5.58 16.18 -8.59
N ALA A 14 -5.80 17.28 -9.30
CA ALA A 14 -5.53 17.38 -10.74
C ALA A 14 -4.04 17.44 -11.12
N ASP A 15 -3.12 17.44 -10.14
CA ASP A 15 -1.67 17.54 -10.36
C ASP A 15 -1.12 16.49 -11.33
N PHE A 16 -1.73 15.31 -11.34
CA PHE A 16 -1.25 14.17 -12.11
C PHE A 16 -2.03 13.93 -13.41
N ASP A 17 -3.08 14.73 -13.68
CA ASP A 17 -3.90 14.60 -14.87
C ASP A 17 -3.03 14.78 -16.13
N GLY A 18 -3.10 13.80 -17.04
CA GLY A 18 -2.36 13.84 -18.30
C GLY A 18 -0.85 13.63 -18.19
N THR A 19 -0.26 13.52 -16.99
CA THR A 19 1.20 13.33 -16.81
C THR A 19 1.73 12.04 -17.45
N ARG A 20 0.86 11.04 -17.62
CA ARG A 20 1.18 9.76 -18.28
C ARG A 20 0.91 9.74 -19.80
N GLY A 21 0.36 10.82 -20.36
CA GLY A 21 -0.14 10.86 -21.74
C GLY A 21 0.92 11.09 -22.82
N ALA A 22 2.15 11.47 -22.46
CA ALA A 22 3.21 11.74 -23.44
C ALA A 22 3.60 10.48 -24.23
N ALA A 23 4.03 10.62 -25.50
CA ALA A 23 4.49 9.46 -26.28
C ALA A 23 5.80 8.87 -25.73
N MET A 24 6.74 9.73 -25.32
CA MET A 24 8.05 9.31 -24.84
C MET A 24 7.99 8.97 -23.33
N PRO A 25 8.47 7.79 -22.90
CA PRO A 25 8.47 7.42 -21.48
C PRO A 25 9.23 8.39 -20.58
N GLN A 26 10.33 8.97 -21.07
CA GLN A 26 11.11 9.97 -20.34
C GLN A 26 10.34 11.28 -20.14
N ASP A 27 9.44 11.64 -21.05
CA ASP A 27 8.60 12.84 -20.89
C ASP A 27 7.55 12.61 -19.81
N ARG A 28 6.96 11.40 -19.76
CA ARG A 28 6.06 10.99 -18.66
C ARG A 28 6.77 11.07 -17.32
N LEU A 29 7.99 10.54 -17.23
CA LEU A 29 8.80 10.56 -16.02
C LEU A 29 9.10 11.99 -15.55
N ARG A 30 9.48 12.88 -16.47
CA ARG A 30 9.71 14.31 -16.16
C ARG A 30 8.46 15.01 -15.68
N ALA A 31 7.32 14.80 -16.34
CA ALA A 31 6.04 15.39 -15.95
C ALA A 31 5.60 14.92 -14.55
N ILE A 32 5.70 13.61 -14.28
CA ILE A 32 5.36 13.03 -12.98
C ILE A 32 6.21 13.60 -11.86
N ARG A 33 7.53 13.71 -12.05
CA ARG A 33 8.42 14.30 -11.04
C ARG A 33 8.05 15.74 -10.75
N HIS A 34 7.86 16.55 -11.78
CA HIS A 34 7.51 17.96 -11.63
C HIS A 34 6.20 18.12 -10.84
N SER A 35 5.16 17.37 -11.20
CA SER A 35 3.89 17.39 -10.46
C SER A 35 4.03 16.87 -9.03
N ALA A 36 4.83 15.82 -8.81
CA ALA A 36 5.07 15.26 -7.48
C ALA A 36 5.83 16.25 -6.58
N GLU A 37 6.84 16.96 -7.11
CA GLU A 37 7.56 18.02 -6.38
C GLU A 37 6.58 19.13 -5.94
N GLY A 38 5.73 19.60 -6.85
CA GLY A 38 4.74 20.63 -6.54
C GLY A 38 3.70 20.18 -5.51
N LEU A 39 3.22 18.93 -5.56
CA LEU A 39 2.31 18.39 -4.53
C LEU A 39 3.03 18.20 -3.19
N ARG A 40 4.27 17.72 -3.21
CA ARG A 40 5.10 17.54 -2.02
C ARG A 40 5.27 18.85 -1.26
N GLU A 41 5.63 19.93 -1.94
CA GLU A 41 5.78 21.25 -1.32
C GLU A 41 4.49 21.66 -0.59
N ARG A 42 3.33 21.55 -1.25
CA ARG A 42 2.05 21.93 -0.65
C ARG A 42 1.67 21.06 0.56
N LEU A 43 1.94 19.76 0.52
CA LEU A 43 1.68 18.87 1.66
C LEU A 43 2.68 19.08 2.81
N LEU A 44 3.90 19.52 2.52
CA LEU A 44 4.89 19.95 3.52
C LEU A 44 4.59 21.32 4.15
N ASP A 45 3.72 22.12 3.53
CA ASP A 45 3.19 23.34 4.15
C ASP A 45 1.87 23.11 4.90
N ALA A 46 1.21 21.97 4.66
CA ALA A 46 -0.04 21.61 5.32
C ALA A 46 0.17 21.15 6.78
N PRO A 47 -0.83 21.32 7.66
CA PRO A 47 -0.78 20.74 9.00
C PRO A 47 -0.64 19.21 8.94
N PRO A 48 0.10 18.58 9.88
CA PRO A 48 0.17 17.14 9.97
C PRO A 48 -1.18 16.53 10.37
N VAL A 49 -1.36 15.25 10.07
CA VAL A 49 -2.48 14.47 10.60
C VAL A 49 -2.43 14.45 12.13
N ARG A 50 -3.58 14.29 12.80
CA ARG A 50 -3.68 14.30 14.26
C ARG A 50 -2.92 13.13 14.88
N PHE A 51 -3.06 11.97 14.25
CA PHE A 51 -2.48 10.71 14.71
C PHE A 51 -2.24 9.78 13.52
N ALA A 52 -1.13 9.06 13.55
CA ALA A 52 -0.86 7.96 12.63
C ALA A 52 -0.08 6.86 13.35
N ARG A 53 -0.52 5.61 13.23
CA ARG A 53 0.22 4.45 13.75
C ARG A 53 0.12 3.25 12.82
N SER A 54 1.25 2.61 12.55
CA SER A 54 1.30 1.34 11.82
C SER A 54 1.41 0.15 12.77
N PHE A 55 0.81 -0.97 12.37
CA PHE A 55 0.69 -2.18 13.16
C PHE A 55 1.07 -3.41 12.33
N ASN A 56 1.93 -4.26 12.88
CA ASN A 56 2.30 -5.54 12.30
C ASN A 56 1.13 -6.52 12.41
N LEU A 57 0.56 -6.98 11.29
CA LEU A 57 -0.56 -7.92 11.32
C LEU A 57 -0.07 -9.37 11.19
N LEU A 58 0.52 -9.72 10.04
CA LEU A 58 0.98 -11.07 9.77
C LEU A 58 2.19 -11.11 8.86
N ARG A 59 2.94 -12.21 8.94
CA ARG A 59 3.95 -12.57 7.95
C ARG A 59 3.38 -13.52 6.91
N ILE A 60 3.83 -13.33 5.68
CA ILE A 60 3.56 -14.25 4.57
C ILE A 60 4.86 -14.58 3.84
N PRO A 61 5.12 -15.87 3.53
CA PRO A 61 6.19 -16.25 2.63
C PRO A 61 5.85 -15.74 1.22
N TYR A 62 6.85 -15.19 0.54
CA TYR A 62 6.64 -14.56 -0.74
C TYR A 62 7.84 -14.79 -1.67
N PRO A 63 7.63 -15.13 -2.95
CA PRO A 63 8.75 -15.41 -3.84
C PRO A 63 9.68 -14.22 -4.05
N ALA A 64 10.98 -14.44 -3.86
CA ALA A 64 11.94 -13.34 -3.97
C ALA A 64 12.03 -12.75 -5.39
N TRP A 65 11.70 -13.54 -6.42
CA TRP A 65 11.68 -13.05 -7.80
C TRP A 65 10.48 -12.16 -8.12
N PHE A 66 9.38 -12.27 -7.36
CA PHE A 66 8.31 -11.28 -7.41
C PHE A 66 8.71 -10.05 -6.62
N ALA A 67 9.25 -10.21 -5.41
CA ALA A 67 9.65 -9.10 -4.55
C ALA A 67 10.67 -8.15 -5.20
N PHE A 68 11.58 -8.73 -6.00
CA PHE A 68 12.68 -8.00 -6.64
C PHE A 68 12.77 -8.37 -8.12
N THR A 69 11.76 -7.96 -8.89
CA THR A 69 11.65 -8.24 -10.32
C THR A 69 12.97 -7.97 -11.05
N GLY A 70 13.42 -8.95 -11.83
CA GLY A 70 14.62 -8.84 -12.67
C GLY A 70 15.96 -9.01 -11.94
N VAL A 71 16.07 -8.68 -10.66
CA VAL A 71 17.34 -8.67 -9.90
C VAL A 71 18.01 -10.05 -9.85
N TYR A 72 17.22 -11.09 -9.66
CA TYR A 72 17.71 -12.47 -9.50
C TYR A 72 17.63 -13.30 -10.78
N SER A 73 17.23 -12.70 -11.91
CA SER A 73 17.02 -13.42 -13.17
C SER A 73 18.29 -14.09 -13.70
N GLN A 74 19.45 -13.48 -13.48
CA GLN A 74 20.76 -13.95 -13.96
C GLN A 74 21.62 -14.62 -12.87
N GLN A 75 21.13 -14.77 -11.64
CA GLN A 75 21.89 -15.34 -10.54
C GLN A 75 21.68 -16.85 -10.45
N LEU A 76 22.79 -17.61 -10.37
CA LEU A 76 22.77 -19.07 -10.26
C LEU A 76 22.18 -19.53 -8.90
N LEU A 77 22.54 -18.83 -7.82
CA LEU A 77 21.96 -18.99 -6.49
C LEU A 77 21.10 -17.77 -6.18
N LYS A 78 19.81 -17.99 -5.95
CA LYS A 78 18.85 -16.94 -5.61
C LYS A 78 18.09 -17.33 -4.35
N PRO A 79 17.79 -16.38 -3.45
CA PRO A 79 16.82 -16.65 -2.40
C PRO A 79 15.51 -17.08 -3.07
N HIS A 80 14.95 -18.21 -2.63
CA HIS A 80 13.69 -18.68 -3.20
C HIS A 80 12.50 -17.88 -2.66
N MET A 81 12.55 -17.56 -1.36
CA MET A 81 11.49 -16.86 -0.64
C MET A 81 12.07 -15.73 0.20
N VAL A 82 11.24 -14.72 0.41
CA VAL A 82 11.36 -13.69 1.44
C VAL A 82 10.12 -13.74 2.32
N HIS A 83 10.08 -12.97 3.41
CA HIS A 83 8.85 -12.74 4.17
C HIS A 83 8.42 -11.30 4.02
N LEU A 84 7.17 -11.11 3.60
CA LEU A 84 6.50 -9.83 3.75
C LEU A 84 5.80 -9.79 5.09
N LEU A 85 5.92 -8.68 5.80
CA LEU A 85 5.19 -8.37 7.02
C LEU A 85 4.11 -7.35 6.64
N ALA A 86 2.88 -7.84 6.48
CA ALA A 86 1.72 -7.02 6.15
C ALA A 86 1.33 -6.15 7.35
N ARG A 87 1.00 -4.89 7.08
CA ARG A 87 0.62 -3.91 8.08
C ARG A 87 -0.70 -3.26 7.77
N THR A 88 -1.33 -2.75 8.82
CA THR A 88 -2.38 -1.74 8.71
C THR A 88 -1.88 -0.43 9.30
N VAL A 89 -2.39 0.69 8.81
CA VAL A 89 -2.11 2.03 9.35
C VAL A 89 -3.42 2.68 9.77
N LEU A 90 -3.50 3.07 11.04
CA LEU A 90 -4.58 3.87 11.60
C LEU A 90 -4.20 5.34 11.51
N ILE A 91 -5.05 6.16 10.88
CA ILE A 91 -4.84 7.60 10.75
C ILE A 91 -6.07 8.32 11.26
N GLN A 92 -5.84 9.34 12.10
CA GLN A 92 -6.85 10.35 12.40
C GLN A 92 -6.43 11.69 11.83
N TYR A 93 -7.33 12.34 11.13
CA TYR A 93 -7.08 13.59 10.42
C TYR A 93 -8.31 14.50 10.48
N ASP A 94 -8.11 15.80 10.28
CA ASP A 94 -9.21 16.73 10.08
C ASP A 94 -9.56 16.78 8.59
N ASP A 95 -10.83 16.57 8.25
CA ASP A 95 -11.35 16.81 6.90
C ASP A 95 -11.32 18.32 6.57
N PHE A 96 -11.71 18.69 5.35
CA PHE A 96 -11.70 20.10 4.93
C PHE A 96 -12.66 21.00 5.73
N GLU A 97 -13.66 20.42 6.40
CA GLU A 97 -14.59 21.12 7.30
C GLU A 97 -14.08 21.16 8.74
N GLY A 98 -12.90 20.60 9.03
CA GLY A 98 -12.31 20.55 10.36
C GLY A 98 -12.90 19.45 11.25
N ARG A 99 -13.63 18.48 10.70
CA ARG A 99 -14.15 17.34 11.47
C ARG A 99 -13.09 16.25 11.54
N LEU A 100 -12.96 15.66 12.72
CA LEU A 100 -12.13 14.48 12.93
C LEU A 100 -12.68 13.30 12.12
N ARG A 101 -11.81 12.66 11.35
CA ARG A 101 -12.07 11.43 10.61
C ARG A 101 -11.02 10.38 10.96
N THR A 102 -11.45 9.13 11.00
CA THR A 102 -10.57 7.97 11.20
C THR A 102 -10.53 7.10 9.95
N LEU A 103 -9.33 6.87 9.43
CA LEU A 103 -9.06 6.00 8.27
C LEU A 103 -8.22 4.82 8.71
N LEU A 104 -8.59 3.61 8.29
CA LEU A 104 -7.71 2.45 8.26
C LEU A 104 -7.21 2.19 6.85
N PHE A 105 -5.88 2.18 6.69
CA PHE A 105 -5.23 1.72 5.49
C PHE A 105 -4.85 0.25 5.63
N THR A 106 -5.13 -0.54 4.60
CA THR A 106 -4.83 -1.97 4.49
C THR A 106 -5.25 -2.82 5.70
N PRO A 107 -6.50 -2.71 6.22
CA PRO A 107 -6.97 -3.63 7.26
C PRO A 107 -7.17 -5.04 6.67
N ALA A 108 -6.14 -5.87 6.79
CA ALA A 108 -6.12 -7.19 6.20
C ALA A 108 -6.94 -8.20 7.02
N ASP A 109 -7.83 -8.94 6.33
CA ASP A 109 -8.46 -10.15 6.86
C ASP A 109 -7.63 -11.37 6.44
N PHE A 110 -6.69 -11.77 7.29
CA PHE A 110 -5.83 -12.91 6.98
C PHE A 110 -6.55 -14.26 6.98
N GLU A 111 -7.72 -14.37 7.64
CA GLU A 111 -8.46 -15.64 7.66
C GLU A 111 -9.09 -15.88 6.29
N ALA A 112 -9.80 -14.88 5.76
CA ALA A 112 -10.36 -14.93 4.41
C ALA A 112 -9.27 -14.85 3.33
N GLY A 113 -8.21 -14.06 3.56
CA GLY A 113 -7.09 -13.92 2.62
C GLY A 113 -6.38 -15.23 2.28
N ASN A 114 -6.44 -16.25 3.15
CA ASN A 114 -5.92 -17.59 2.86
C ASN A 114 -6.65 -18.30 1.71
N GLU A 115 -7.87 -17.88 1.36
CA GLU A 115 -8.62 -18.42 0.23
C GLU A 115 -8.15 -17.86 -1.13
N THR A 116 -7.24 -16.86 -1.13
CA THR A 116 -6.59 -16.37 -2.33
C THR A 116 -5.85 -17.51 -3.04
N PRO A 117 -6.06 -17.76 -4.35
CA PRO A 117 -5.61 -19.00 -5.00
C PRO A 117 -4.13 -19.30 -4.84
N TYR A 118 -3.25 -18.29 -4.97
CA TYR A 118 -1.82 -18.47 -4.76
C TYR A 118 -1.50 -19.00 -3.34
N PHE A 119 -2.01 -18.32 -2.30
CA PHE A 119 -1.75 -18.69 -0.91
C PHE A 119 -2.44 -19.99 -0.50
N LYS A 120 -3.63 -20.26 -1.04
CA LYS A 120 -4.36 -21.50 -0.82
C LYS A 120 -3.55 -22.71 -1.29
N ARG A 121 -3.03 -22.67 -2.52
CA ARG A 121 -2.18 -23.76 -3.06
C ARG A 121 -0.87 -23.88 -2.30
N LEU A 122 -0.26 -22.77 -1.90
CA LEU A 122 0.96 -22.80 -1.09
C LEU A 122 0.70 -23.44 0.29
N GLY A 123 -0.44 -23.13 0.90
CA GLY A 123 -0.89 -23.70 2.17
C GLY A 123 -1.18 -25.19 2.09
N GLU A 124 -1.80 -25.66 1.01
CA GLU A 124 -2.06 -27.09 0.73
C GLU A 124 -0.77 -27.91 0.57
N GLN A 125 0.30 -27.29 0.04
CA GLN A 125 1.62 -27.91 -0.10
C GLN A 125 2.44 -27.88 1.19
N THR A 126 2.01 -27.11 2.19
CA THR A 126 2.75 -26.91 3.44
C THR A 126 2.14 -27.75 4.58
N PRO A 127 2.92 -28.58 5.31
CA PRO A 127 2.40 -29.32 6.45
C PRO A 127 1.79 -28.40 7.52
N LYS A 128 0.57 -28.70 7.98
CA LYS A 128 -0.21 -27.85 8.93
C LYS A 128 0.56 -27.45 10.19
N PHE A 129 1.42 -28.34 10.72
CA PHE A 129 2.22 -28.05 11.91
C PHE A 129 3.28 -26.95 11.69
N LEU A 130 3.64 -26.64 10.44
CA LEU A 130 4.58 -25.57 10.08
C LEU A 130 3.89 -24.23 9.77
N HIS A 131 2.56 -24.20 9.60
CA HIS A 131 1.83 -22.99 9.17
C HIS A 131 2.10 -21.81 10.10
N LYS A 132 2.01 -22.00 11.42
CA LYS A 132 2.24 -20.93 12.40
C LYS A 132 3.69 -20.41 12.42
N ALA A 133 4.66 -21.25 12.06
CA ALA A 133 6.07 -20.86 12.02
C ALA A 133 6.41 -20.12 10.70
N ILE A 134 5.72 -20.45 9.61
CA ILE A 134 5.93 -19.86 8.28
C ILE A 134 5.11 -18.59 8.08
N ALA A 135 3.90 -18.52 8.62
CA ALA A 135 3.02 -17.36 8.51
C ALA A 135 2.49 -16.95 9.89
N PRO A 136 3.35 -16.46 10.80
CA PRO A 136 2.91 -16.02 12.11
C PRO A 136 2.01 -14.79 12.00
N VAL A 137 0.91 -14.82 12.77
CA VAL A 137 0.03 -13.68 13.01
C VAL A 137 0.45 -13.02 14.31
N TYR A 138 0.68 -11.70 14.27
CA TYR A 138 1.11 -10.90 15.40
C TYR A 138 -0.08 -10.27 16.13
N GLN A 139 -1.01 -9.68 15.38
CA GLN A 139 -2.24 -9.10 15.93
C GLN A 139 -3.34 -8.99 14.86
N THR A 140 -4.58 -8.82 15.29
CA THR A 140 -5.73 -8.52 14.42
C THR A 140 -5.94 -7.01 14.27
N VAL A 141 -6.68 -6.59 13.24
CA VAL A 141 -7.08 -5.17 13.06
C VAL A 141 -7.84 -4.65 14.29
N LEU A 142 -8.73 -5.44 14.88
CA LEU A 142 -9.47 -5.05 16.08
C LEU A 142 -8.56 -4.91 17.31
N GLN A 143 -7.55 -5.77 17.45
CA GLN A 143 -6.54 -5.63 18.51
C GLN A 143 -5.70 -4.36 18.33
N ALA A 144 -5.33 -4.02 17.08
CA ALA A 144 -4.63 -2.79 16.76
C ALA A 144 -5.46 -1.54 17.14
N LEU A 145 -6.74 -1.50 16.75
CA LEU A 145 -7.68 -0.44 17.15
C LEU A 145 -7.81 -0.32 18.67
N ALA A 146 -8.05 -1.44 19.36
CA ALA A 146 -8.17 -1.49 20.81
C ALA A 146 -6.91 -0.99 21.53
N SER A 147 -5.72 -1.27 20.99
CA SER A 147 -4.44 -0.79 21.55
C SER A 147 -4.28 0.73 21.51
N CYS A 148 -5.11 1.44 20.74
CA CYS A 148 -5.18 2.90 20.67
C CYS A 148 -6.44 3.47 21.34
N GLY A 149 -7.28 2.63 21.94
CA GLY A 149 -8.56 3.06 22.50
C GLY A 149 -9.57 3.52 21.44
N VAL A 150 -9.37 3.14 20.18
CA VAL A 150 -10.29 3.47 19.09
C VAL A 150 -11.31 2.34 18.94
N ALA A 151 -12.59 2.65 19.10
CA ALA A 151 -13.67 1.69 18.90
C ALA A 151 -13.93 1.47 17.39
N PRO A 152 -14.38 0.28 16.98
CA PRO A 152 -14.70 -0.02 15.57
C PRO A 152 -15.68 0.97 14.92
N GLU A 153 -16.63 1.50 15.70
CA GLU A 153 -17.62 2.49 15.29
C GLU A 153 -16.99 3.85 14.94
N GLN A 154 -15.79 4.14 15.42
CA GLN A 154 -15.11 5.40 15.14
C GLN A 154 -14.41 5.40 13.78
N VAL A 155 -14.32 4.26 13.10
CA VAL A 155 -13.69 4.17 11.77
C VAL A 155 -14.68 4.67 10.71
N ASP A 156 -14.39 5.83 10.12
CA ASP A 156 -15.19 6.41 9.03
C ASP A 156 -14.88 5.74 7.68
N PHE A 157 -13.61 5.42 7.45
CA PHE A 157 -13.14 4.94 6.17
C PHE A 157 -12.16 3.79 6.32
N ILE A 158 -12.24 2.85 5.38
CA ILE A 158 -11.15 1.91 5.08
C ILE A 158 -10.69 2.12 3.65
N THR A 159 -9.41 1.86 3.38
CA THR A 159 -8.90 1.82 2.02
C THR A 159 -7.72 0.87 1.94
N TYR A 160 -7.41 0.42 0.73
CA TYR A 160 -6.28 -0.44 0.42
C TYR A 160 -5.56 0.18 -0.75
N ASP A 161 -4.25 0.02 -0.85
CA ASP A 161 -3.56 0.41 -2.07
C ASP A 161 -4.15 -0.30 -3.30
N HIS A 162 -4.54 -1.56 -3.17
CA HIS A 162 -5.25 -2.38 -4.15
C HIS A 162 -5.94 -3.56 -3.45
N LEU A 163 -6.75 -4.36 -4.17
CA LEU A 163 -7.59 -5.40 -3.55
C LEU A 163 -7.00 -6.81 -3.58
N HIS A 164 -5.69 -6.98 -3.82
CA HIS A 164 -5.06 -8.30 -3.68
C HIS A 164 -5.27 -8.86 -2.28
N THR A 165 -5.66 -10.13 -2.21
CA THR A 165 -5.94 -10.90 -0.99
C THR A 165 -7.05 -10.36 -0.10
N GLN A 166 -7.74 -9.29 -0.51
CA GLN A 166 -8.69 -8.61 0.36
C GLN A 166 -10.09 -9.19 0.24
N ASP A 167 -10.66 -9.55 1.39
CA ASP A 167 -12.09 -9.75 1.57
C ASP A 167 -12.62 -8.66 2.49
N VAL A 168 -13.37 -7.71 1.92
CA VAL A 168 -13.83 -6.55 2.68
C VAL A 168 -15.16 -6.82 3.40
N ARG A 169 -15.80 -7.98 3.15
CA ARG A 169 -17.10 -8.34 3.74
C ARG A 169 -17.00 -8.47 5.26
N ARG A 170 -15.85 -8.88 5.80
CA ARG A 170 -15.61 -8.89 7.26
C ARG A 170 -15.76 -7.51 7.88
N TRP A 171 -15.29 -6.47 7.17
CA TRP A 171 -15.28 -5.11 7.69
C TRP A 171 -16.61 -4.39 7.44
N LEU A 172 -17.14 -4.51 6.22
CA LEU A 172 -18.28 -3.72 5.75
C LEU A 172 -19.62 -4.46 5.86
N GLY A 173 -19.57 -5.78 6.05
CA GLY A 173 -20.73 -6.64 6.09
C GLY A 173 -21.28 -6.99 4.71
N SER A 174 -22.35 -7.77 4.74
CA SER A 174 -23.19 -8.12 3.61
C SER A 174 -24.65 -8.15 4.05
N ALA A 175 -25.57 -8.44 3.13
CA ALA A 175 -26.99 -8.66 3.49
C ALA A 175 -27.19 -9.76 4.55
N ALA A 176 -26.26 -10.72 4.66
CA ALA A 176 -26.36 -11.86 5.57
C ALA A 176 -25.62 -11.67 6.90
N MET A 177 -24.57 -10.83 6.94
CA MET A 177 -23.74 -10.65 8.13
C MET A 177 -23.36 -9.18 8.33
N PRO A 178 -23.54 -8.62 9.53
CA PRO A 178 -23.09 -7.26 9.81
C PRO A 178 -21.56 -7.18 9.76
N GLY A 179 -21.04 -6.05 9.28
CA GLY A 179 -19.62 -5.77 9.26
C GLY A 179 -19.08 -5.42 10.64
N LEU A 180 -17.80 -5.73 10.89
CA LEU A 180 -17.13 -5.42 12.15
C LEU A 180 -16.80 -3.92 12.30
N LEU A 181 -16.83 -3.14 11.22
CA LEU A 181 -16.61 -1.69 11.21
C LEU A 181 -17.93 -1.00 10.79
N PRO A 182 -18.90 -0.85 11.71
CA PRO A 182 -20.29 -0.58 11.36
C PRO A 182 -20.54 0.79 10.73
N ASN A 183 -19.62 1.75 10.86
CA ASN A 183 -19.72 3.08 10.23
C ASN A 183 -18.78 3.26 9.03
N ALA A 184 -17.87 2.31 8.81
CA ALA A 184 -16.85 2.46 7.78
C ALA A 184 -17.45 2.34 6.37
N ARG A 185 -16.86 3.12 5.46
CA ARG A 185 -17.01 3.00 4.01
C ARG A 185 -15.67 2.73 3.34
N LEU A 186 -15.66 1.94 2.29
CA LEU A 186 -14.48 1.65 1.48
C LEU A 186 -14.22 2.77 0.48
N LEU A 187 -13.08 3.44 0.61
CA LEU A 187 -12.53 4.27 -0.45
C LEU A 187 -11.69 3.38 -1.36
N VAL A 188 -12.00 3.36 -2.65
CA VAL A 188 -11.31 2.49 -3.61
C VAL A 188 -11.30 3.15 -4.99
N HIS A 189 -10.20 3.02 -5.70
CA HIS A 189 -10.11 3.56 -7.05
C HIS A 189 -11.10 2.83 -7.97
N ARG A 190 -11.79 3.57 -8.84
CA ARG A 190 -12.82 3.02 -9.74
C ARG A 190 -12.25 1.92 -10.65
N GLN A 191 -11.00 2.10 -11.11
CA GLN A 191 -10.33 1.08 -11.94
C GLN A 191 -10.12 -0.23 -11.16
N GLU A 192 -9.83 -0.19 -9.86
CA GLU A 192 -9.65 -1.41 -9.06
C GLU A 192 -10.97 -2.19 -8.95
N LEU A 193 -12.08 -1.47 -8.75
CA LEU A 193 -13.42 -2.08 -8.75
C LEU A 193 -13.77 -2.70 -10.11
N ALA A 194 -13.40 -2.03 -11.20
CA ALA A 194 -13.62 -2.56 -12.55
C ALA A 194 -12.81 -3.85 -12.77
N SER A 195 -11.53 -3.87 -12.37
CA SER A 195 -10.67 -5.05 -12.49
C SER A 195 -11.24 -6.26 -11.76
N VAL A 196 -11.72 -6.10 -10.53
CA VAL A 196 -12.28 -7.21 -9.72
C VAL A 196 -13.52 -7.86 -10.38
N GLN A 197 -14.24 -7.13 -11.25
CA GLN A 197 -15.39 -7.68 -11.98
C GLN A 197 -15.00 -8.57 -13.17
N GLY A 198 -13.74 -8.52 -13.62
CA GLY A 198 -13.31 -9.12 -14.88
C GLY A 198 -11.87 -9.60 -14.89
N LEU A 199 -11.39 -10.17 -13.79
CA LEU A 199 -10.00 -10.61 -13.64
C LEU A 199 -9.59 -11.65 -14.68
N LEU A 200 -8.44 -11.46 -15.31
CA LEU A 200 -7.75 -12.49 -16.08
C LEU A 200 -7.24 -13.59 -15.13
N PRO A 201 -7.01 -14.82 -15.63
CA PRO A 201 -6.52 -15.92 -14.78
C PRO A 201 -5.26 -15.58 -13.98
N VAL A 202 -4.31 -14.84 -14.57
CA VAL A 202 -3.07 -14.43 -13.90
C VAL A 202 -3.28 -13.37 -12.81
N GLN A 203 -4.33 -12.55 -12.93
CA GLN A 203 -4.70 -11.59 -11.89
C GLN A 203 -5.46 -12.30 -10.77
N ALA A 204 -6.44 -13.15 -11.12
CA ALA A 204 -7.29 -13.89 -10.18
C ALA A 204 -6.50 -14.71 -9.15
N GLU A 205 -5.27 -15.10 -9.48
CA GLU A 205 -4.31 -15.73 -8.57
C GLU A 205 -4.07 -14.96 -7.27
N TRP A 206 -4.24 -13.64 -7.29
CA TRP A 206 -3.89 -12.73 -6.21
C TRP A 206 -5.09 -12.06 -5.55
N TYR A 207 -6.30 -12.25 -6.07
CA TYR A 207 -7.53 -11.70 -5.49
C TYR A 207 -8.25 -12.76 -4.66
N CYS A 208 -8.76 -12.36 -3.49
CA CYS A 208 -9.62 -13.24 -2.71
C CYS A 208 -10.92 -13.47 -3.49
N PRO A 209 -11.34 -14.73 -3.73
CA PRO A 209 -12.58 -15.01 -4.44
C PRO A 209 -13.77 -14.35 -3.74
N HIS A 210 -14.61 -13.67 -4.52
CA HIS A 210 -15.85 -13.05 -4.02
C HIS A 210 -15.65 -11.98 -2.93
N GLY A 211 -14.46 -11.37 -2.81
CA GLY A 211 -14.11 -10.45 -1.72
C GLY A 211 -14.96 -9.17 -1.59
N LEU A 212 -15.75 -8.83 -2.62
CA LEU A 212 -16.70 -7.71 -2.61
C LEU A 212 -18.18 -8.15 -2.68
N GLU A 213 -18.46 -9.45 -2.80
CA GLU A 213 -19.81 -9.93 -3.10
C GLU A 213 -20.79 -9.63 -1.95
N GLY A 214 -21.90 -8.98 -2.28
CA GLY A 214 -22.97 -8.67 -1.34
C GLY A 214 -22.69 -7.51 -0.39
N VAL A 215 -21.55 -6.81 -0.54
CA VAL A 215 -21.28 -5.55 0.18
C VAL A 215 -22.30 -4.49 -0.28
N PRO A 216 -22.99 -3.79 0.63
CA PRO A 216 -23.95 -2.75 0.23
C PRO A 216 -23.30 -1.63 -0.58
N ALA A 217 -23.95 -1.18 -1.65
CA ALA A 217 -23.36 -0.21 -2.58
C ALA A 217 -23.02 1.12 -1.89
N GLU A 218 -23.81 1.55 -0.91
CA GLU A 218 -23.59 2.75 -0.09
C GLU A 218 -22.34 2.65 0.81
N ARG A 219 -21.80 1.44 1.01
CA ARG A 219 -20.55 1.20 1.74
C ARG A 219 -19.32 1.37 0.84
N ILE A 220 -19.48 1.52 -0.47
CA ILE A 220 -18.38 1.64 -1.43
C ILE A 220 -18.41 3.05 -2.00
N VAL A 221 -17.31 3.78 -1.83
CA VAL A 221 -17.12 5.14 -2.33
C VAL A 221 -16.00 5.10 -3.38
N PRO A 222 -16.35 4.88 -4.66
CA PRO A 222 -15.35 4.89 -5.72
C PRO A 222 -14.83 6.29 -5.97
N PHE A 223 -13.54 6.40 -6.28
CA PHE A 223 -12.92 7.65 -6.74
C PHE A 223 -12.11 7.45 -8.02
N ASP A 224 -11.87 8.54 -8.73
CA ASP A 224 -11.12 8.58 -9.98
C ASP A 224 -9.86 9.45 -9.81
N GLY A 225 -8.75 9.03 -10.42
CA GLY A 225 -7.49 9.74 -10.31
C GLY A 225 -7.04 9.84 -8.85
N SER A 226 -6.54 11.01 -8.46
CA SER A 226 -6.03 11.24 -7.10
C SER A 226 -6.99 12.12 -6.31
N ILE A 227 -7.14 11.85 -5.02
CA ILE A 227 -8.01 12.63 -4.12
C ILE A 227 -7.28 13.03 -2.85
N GLN A 228 -7.68 14.16 -2.29
CA GLN A 228 -7.25 14.64 -1.00
C GLN A 228 -8.43 14.55 -0.02
N LEU A 229 -8.18 14.00 1.16
CA LEU A 229 -9.20 13.74 2.18
C LEU A 229 -9.21 14.84 3.25
N GLY A 230 -8.03 15.40 3.51
CA GLY A 230 -7.81 16.54 4.39
C GLY A 230 -6.49 17.21 4.06
N ARG A 231 -6.18 18.34 4.69
CA ARG A 231 -5.03 19.18 4.31
C ARG A 231 -3.70 18.42 4.27
N GLY A 232 -3.49 17.47 5.18
CA GLY A 232 -2.28 16.65 5.27
C GLY A 232 -2.44 15.20 4.83
N LEU A 233 -3.52 14.82 4.14
CA LEU A 233 -3.81 13.41 3.78
C LEU A 233 -4.41 13.28 2.38
N ALA A 234 -3.81 12.42 1.54
CA ALA A 234 -4.25 12.14 0.18
C ALA A 234 -4.14 10.65 -0.18
N LEU A 235 -4.96 10.24 -1.16
CA LEU A 235 -4.82 9.00 -1.90
C LEU A 235 -4.42 9.36 -3.34
N VAL A 236 -3.23 8.92 -3.76
CA VAL A 236 -2.64 9.27 -5.05
C VAL A 236 -2.67 8.06 -5.97
N HIS A 237 -3.28 8.16 -7.15
CA HIS A 237 -3.33 7.05 -8.10
C HIS A 237 -1.92 6.72 -8.62
N THR A 238 -1.49 5.51 -8.31
CA THR A 238 -0.14 4.99 -8.57
C THR A 238 -0.25 3.62 -9.25
N PRO A 239 -0.81 3.56 -10.48
CA PRO A 239 -1.09 2.31 -11.18
C PRO A 239 0.18 1.57 -11.59
N GLY A 240 0.02 0.29 -11.92
CA GLY A 240 1.04 -0.53 -12.55
C GLY A 240 1.20 -1.89 -11.89
N HIS A 241 1.32 -1.93 -10.55
CA HIS A 241 1.21 -3.19 -9.81
C HIS A 241 -0.18 -3.80 -10.02
N THR A 242 -1.21 -3.00 -9.77
CA THR A 242 -2.55 -3.13 -10.37
C THR A 242 -2.91 -1.84 -11.11
N GLU A 243 -3.84 -1.90 -12.05
CA GLU A 243 -4.35 -0.73 -12.77
C GLU A 243 -5.06 0.27 -11.84
N GLY A 244 -5.65 -0.23 -10.75
CA GLY A 244 -6.34 0.57 -9.76
C GLY A 244 -5.50 0.99 -8.56
N ASN A 245 -4.22 0.63 -8.51
CA ASN A 245 -3.40 0.85 -7.32
C ASN A 245 -3.30 2.34 -6.94
N HIS A 246 -3.49 2.69 -5.68
CA HIS A 246 -3.27 4.04 -5.14
C HIS A 246 -2.40 4.04 -3.89
N SER A 247 -1.60 5.08 -3.73
CA SER A 247 -0.72 5.27 -2.58
C SER A 247 -1.38 6.14 -1.53
N LEU A 248 -1.24 5.76 -0.26
CA LEU A 248 -1.55 6.61 0.87
C LEU A 248 -0.44 7.63 1.08
N VAL A 249 -0.76 8.92 1.10
CA VAL A 249 0.20 10.00 1.36
C VAL A 249 -0.27 10.81 2.55
N TYR A 250 0.55 10.90 3.60
CA TYR A 250 0.19 11.66 4.79
C TYR A 250 1.36 12.44 5.39
N ARG A 251 1.04 13.62 5.90
CA ARG A 251 1.97 14.52 6.56
C ARG A 251 2.07 14.19 8.05
N ILE A 252 3.29 13.99 8.52
CA ILE A 252 3.64 13.99 9.95
C ILE A 252 4.72 15.04 10.22
N ALA A 253 5.12 15.23 11.48
CA ALA A 253 6.01 16.33 11.86
C ALA A 253 7.35 16.33 11.10
N ASP A 254 7.92 15.16 10.81
CA ASP A 254 9.24 15.03 10.18
C ASP A 254 9.20 14.99 8.63
N GLY A 255 8.01 14.99 8.02
CA GLY A 255 7.85 14.97 6.56
C GLY A 255 6.64 14.18 6.10
N LEU A 256 6.69 13.72 4.85
CA LEU A 256 5.63 12.92 4.23
C LEU A 256 5.96 11.44 4.36
N ARG A 257 4.94 10.63 4.66
CA ARG A 257 4.96 9.19 4.47
C ARG A 257 4.11 8.85 3.26
N VAL A 258 4.63 7.96 2.43
CA VAL A 258 3.92 7.41 1.27
C VAL A 258 3.88 5.90 1.44
N SER A 259 2.73 5.25 1.23
CA SER A 259 2.60 3.82 1.42
C SER A 259 1.80 3.15 0.30
N SER A 260 2.36 2.07 -0.24
CA SER A 260 1.77 1.19 -1.26
C SER A 260 2.52 -0.15 -1.31
N GLU A 261 2.03 -1.10 -2.11
CA GLU A 261 2.70 -2.36 -2.43
C GLU A 261 3.38 -2.38 -3.82
N ASN A 262 3.57 -1.20 -4.46
CA ASN A 262 4.31 -1.13 -5.73
C ASN A 262 5.76 -1.62 -5.59
N GLY A 263 6.32 -1.53 -4.38
CA GLY A 263 7.55 -2.17 -3.94
C GLY A 263 7.36 -2.79 -2.55
N VAL A 264 8.32 -3.62 -2.12
CA VAL A 264 8.20 -4.36 -0.85
C VAL A 264 9.32 -4.05 0.14
N ALA A 265 10.34 -3.27 -0.22
CA ALA A 265 11.47 -2.97 0.66
C ALA A 265 12.01 -1.57 0.43
N ALA A 266 12.82 -1.05 1.36
CA ALA A 266 13.51 0.23 1.14
C ALA A 266 14.37 0.24 -0.11
N ASP A 267 15.01 -0.90 -0.33
CA ASP A 267 15.78 -1.24 -1.51
C ASP A 267 14.97 -1.06 -2.81
N SER A 268 13.64 -1.22 -2.78
CA SER A 268 12.76 -1.06 -3.95
C SER A 268 12.69 0.39 -4.44
N TRP A 269 12.77 1.39 -3.57
CA TRP A 269 12.77 2.81 -3.97
C TRP A 269 14.17 3.44 -4.00
N ALA A 270 15.17 2.73 -3.49
CA ALA A 270 16.55 3.18 -3.35
C ALA A 270 17.58 2.07 -3.66
N PRO A 271 17.55 1.44 -4.84
CA PRO A 271 18.35 0.24 -5.10
C PRO A 271 19.86 0.50 -5.11
N LEU A 272 20.31 1.71 -5.49
CA LEU A 272 21.72 2.07 -5.43
C LEU A 272 22.28 2.15 -3.99
N GLN A 273 21.42 2.41 -3.01
CA GLN A 273 21.78 2.45 -1.58
C GLN A 273 21.64 1.07 -0.92
N SER A 274 21.15 0.07 -1.65
CA SER A 274 20.97 -1.28 -1.15
C SER A 274 22.29 -1.87 -0.64
N ARG A 275 22.28 -2.45 0.57
CA ARG A 275 23.34 -3.29 1.13
C ARG A 275 23.39 -4.65 0.43
N HIS A 276 22.33 -5.05 -0.26
CA HIS A 276 22.30 -6.28 -1.04
C HIS A 276 23.00 -6.08 -2.40
N ASN A 277 24.16 -6.71 -2.57
CA ASN A 277 25.00 -6.56 -3.77
C ASN A 277 24.26 -6.85 -5.08
N GLY A 278 23.36 -7.85 -5.10
CA GLY A 278 22.54 -8.16 -6.27
C GLY A 278 21.66 -7.00 -6.74
N ILE A 279 20.94 -6.35 -5.82
CA ILE A 279 20.06 -5.21 -6.13
C ILE A 279 20.91 -4.01 -6.60
N ARG A 280 21.99 -3.70 -5.87
CA ARG A 280 22.86 -2.57 -6.20
C ARG A 280 23.53 -2.73 -7.56
N ARG A 281 24.08 -3.92 -7.86
CA ARG A 281 24.70 -4.23 -9.16
C ARG A 281 23.69 -4.18 -10.30
N TYR A 282 22.47 -4.69 -10.07
CA TYR A 282 21.40 -4.61 -11.06
C TYR A 282 21.08 -3.14 -11.40
N ALA A 283 20.84 -2.29 -10.40
CA ALA A 283 20.56 -0.88 -10.63
C ALA A 283 21.74 -0.13 -11.28
N GLN A 284 22.99 -0.44 -10.94
CA GLN A 284 24.17 0.13 -11.59
C GLN A 284 24.27 -0.29 -13.07
N ALA A 285 23.93 -1.53 -13.40
CA ALA A 285 24.03 -2.06 -14.76
C ALA A 285 22.89 -1.57 -15.68
N THR A 286 21.69 -1.39 -15.14
CA THR A 286 20.50 -1.04 -15.92
C THR A 286 20.15 0.45 -15.86
N GLY A 287 20.65 1.18 -14.86
CA GLY A 287 20.20 2.53 -14.54
C GLY A 287 18.83 2.57 -13.86
N ALA A 288 18.27 1.43 -13.43
CA ALA A 288 16.96 1.37 -12.80
C ALA A 288 16.94 2.16 -11.47
N GLU A 289 15.99 3.08 -11.33
CA GLU A 289 15.85 3.90 -10.13
C GLU A 289 15.00 3.26 -9.03
N VAL A 290 14.26 2.22 -9.40
CA VAL A 290 13.31 1.48 -8.57
C VAL A 290 13.32 0.00 -8.95
N ILE A 291 12.92 -0.88 -8.03
CA ILE A 291 12.79 -2.33 -8.24
C ILE A 291 11.35 -2.74 -7.97
N LEU A 292 10.68 -3.24 -9.00
CA LEU A 292 9.23 -3.49 -8.98
C LEU A 292 8.85 -4.74 -8.17
N ASN A 293 7.70 -4.66 -7.49
CA ASN A 293 6.97 -5.81 -6.98
C ASN A 293 6.17 -6.51 -8.10
N GLY A 294 6.40 -7.79 -8.31
CA GLY A 294 6.22 -8.44 -9.61
C GLY A 294 5.20 -9.57 -9.71
N ASN A 295 4.30 -9.75 -8.75
CA ASN A 295 3.40 -10.91 -8.75
C ASN A 295 2.31 -10.88 -9.84
N THR A 296 1.81 -9.71 -10.22
CA THR A 296 0.80 -9.52 -11.29
C THR A 296 1.35 -8.73 -12.47
N GLN A 297 2.09 -7.64 -12.21
CA GLN A 297 2.72 -6.76 -13.20
C GLN A 297 1.78 -6.29 -14.32
N GLU A 298 0.60 -5.76 -13.96
CA GLU A 298 -0.41 -5.34 -14.94
C GLU A 298 0.11 -4.28 -15.92
N SER A 299 0.97 -3.35 -15.46
CA SER A 299 1.77 -2.47 -16.33
C SER A 299 3.10 -2.10 -15.68
N SER A 300 4.19 -2.76 -16.11
CA SER A 300 5.54 -2.53 -15.55
C SER A 300 6.05 -1.09 -15.75
N ASN A 301 5.72 -0.45 -16.87
CA ASN A 301 6.12 0.94 -17.13
C ASN A 301 5.36 1.90 -16.21
N ASP A 302 4.05 1.71 -16.05
CA ASP A 302 3.29 2.55 -15.13
C ASP A 302 3.71 2.34 -13.69
N GLN A 303 4.07 1.11 -13.31
CA GLN A 303 4.56 0.79 -11.97
C GLN A 303 5.89 1.50 -11.71
N TYR A 304 6.82 1.49 -12.66
CA TYR A 304 8.07 2.25 -12.56
C TYR A 304 7.81 3.74 -12.35
N LEU A 305 6.93 4.33 -13.17
CA LEU A 305 6.54 5.73 -13.06
C LEU A 305 5.89 6.04 -11.69
N SER A 306 5.01 5.16 -11.22
CA SER A 306 4.35 5.24 -9.91
C SER A 306 5.34 5.19 -8.76
N MET A 307 6.33 4.29 -8.79
CA MET A 307 7.34 4.23 -7.75
C MET A 307 8.25 5.46 -7.74
N VAL A 308 8.54 6.04 -8.91
CA VAL A 308 9.26 7.31 -8.96
C VAL A 308 8.41 8.46 -8.41
N LEU A 309 7.11 8.48 -8.72
CA LEU A 309 6.16 9.41 -8.10
C LEU A 309 6.20 9.29 -6.57
N GLU A 310 6.04 8.08 -6.04
CA GLU A 310 6.02 7.79 -4.61
C GLU A 310 7.29 8.27 -3.88
N LYS A 311 8.48 7.91 -4.39
CA LYS A 311 9.74 8.36 -3.76
C LYS A 311 9.97 9.86 -3.90
N THR A 312 9.46 10.48 -4.96
CA THR A 312 9.53 11.94 -5.14
C THR A 312 8.63 12.63 -4.12
N LEU A 313 7.39 12.16 -3.95
CA LEU A 313 6.47 12.64 -2.92
C LEU A 313 7.01 12.44 -1.51
N ALA A 314 7.52 11.25 -1.19
CA ALA A 314 8.03 10.92 0.13
C ALA A 314 9.32 11.69 0.47
N GLY A 315 10.16 11.92 -0.54
CA GLY A 315 11.51 12.45 -0.39
C GLY A 315 12.42 11.54 0.44
N THR A 316 13.70 11.91 0.49
CA THR A 316 14.70 11.16 1.25
C THR A 316 14.76 11.63 2.69
N SER A 317 14.77 10.67 3.63
CA SER A 317 14.99 10.95 5.04
C SER A 317 16.44 11.35 5.31
N SER A 318 16.64 12.45 6.02
CA SER A 318 17.96 12.87 6.46
C SER A 318 18.55 11.97 7.56
N SER A 319 17.73 11.17 8.26
CA SER A 319 18.18 10.35 9.39
C SER A 319 18.76 9.00 8.95
N HIS A 320 18.20 8.39 7.90
CA HIS A 320 18.62 7.06 7.43
C HIS A 320 19.00 7.03 5.94
N GLY A 321 18.78 8.11 5.18
CA GLY A 321 19.20 8.22 3.78
C GLY A 321 18.34 7.45 2.77
N PHE A 322 17.32 6.71 3.21
CA PHE A 322 16.33 6.06 2.33
C PHE A 322 15.13 6.99 2.12
N SER A 323 14.38 6.73 1.05
CA SER A 323 13.07 7.37 0.80
C SER A 323 12.13 7.19 2.00
N ASN A 324 11.19 8.11 2.26
CA ASN A 324 10.12 7.91 3.26
C ASN A 324 8.91 7.11 2.72
N VAL A 325 9.11 6.33 1.65
CA VAL A 325 8.09 5.38 1.18
C VAL A 325 8.15 4.14 2.06
N VAL A 326 7.04 3.84 2.72
CA VAL A 326 6.87 2.71 3.63
C VAL A 326 6.06 1.64 2.89
N PRO A 327 6.58 0.44 2.66
CA PRO A 327 5.78 -0.62 2.05
C PRO A 327 4.56 -0.97 2.90
N SER A 328 3.39 -1.16 2.28
CA SER A 328 2.21 -1.70 2.97
C SER A 328 2.43 -3.14 3.45
N ALA A 329 3.22 -3.91 2.71
CA ALA A 329 3.78 -5.20 3.10
C ALA A 329 5.32 -5.17 3.01
N GLU A 330 5.98 -5.09 4.17
CA GLU A 330 7.45 -4.88 4.23
C GLU A 330 8.20 -6.22 4.22
N CYS A 331 9.04 -6.41 3.22
CA CYS A 331 10.05 -7.45 3.19
C CYS A 331 10.98 -7.28 4.38
N SER A 332 10.97 -8.27 5.28
CA SER A 332 11.75 -8.24 6.51
C SER A 332 12.47 -9.57 6.75
N PRO A 333 13.65 -9.54 7.39
CA PRO A 333 14.44 -10.74 7.63
C PRO A 333 13.65 -11.80 8.41
N HIS A 334 13.82 -13.07 8.03
CA HIS A 334 13.23 -14.19 8.72
C HIS A 334 14.22 -15.36 8.77
N TRP A 335 14.30 -16.04 9.91
CA TRP A 335 15.32 -17.06 10.14
C TRP A 335 15.15 -18.31 9.27
N LEU A 336 13.92 -18.64 8.82
CA LEU A 336 13.70 -19.72 7.84
C LEU A 336 14.27 -19.41 6.46
N PHE A 337 14.41 -18.13 6.11
CA PHE A 337 14.85 -17.68 4.79
C PHE A 337 15.97 -16.64 4.94
N PRO A 338 17.15 -17.07 5.43
CA PRO A 338 18.30 -16.19 5.60
C PRO A 338 18.78 -15.74 4.21
N GLY A 339 18.49 -14.50 3.85
CA GLY A 339 18.80 -13.96 2.52
C GLY A 339 17.87 -12.85 2.04
N ALA A 340 16.75 -12.60 2.73
CA ALA A 340 15.88 -11.47 2.41
C ALA A 340 16.61 -10.12 2.58
N PRO A 341 16.63 -9.26 1.55
CA PRO A 341 17.25 -7.94 1.63
C PRO A 341 16.45 -7.05 2.58
N ALA A 342 17.16 -6.39 3.50
CA ALA A 342 16.61 -5.31 4.32
C ALA A 342 17.74 -4.33 4.62
N SER A 343 17.94 -3.36 3.73
CA SER A 343 18.94 -2.32 3.97
C SER A 343 18.49 -1.31 5.02
N HIS A 344 17.18 -1.12 5.10
CA HIS A 344 16.48 -0.33 6.10
C HIS A 344 15.11 -0.97 6.36
N LEU A 345 14.65 -0.90 7.61
CA LEU A 345 13.33 -1.34 8.04
C LEU A 345 12.65 -0.17 8.74
N TRP A 346 11.40 0.10 8.40
CA TRP A 346 10.56 1.08 9.08
C TRP A 346 9.97 0.51 10.36
N GLY A 347 9.59 -0.77 10.35
CA GLY A 347 8.92 -1.38 11.49
C GLY A 347 7.53 -0.78 11.76
N GLU A 348 7.10 -0.81 13.02
CA GLU A 348 5.94 -0.04 13.46
C GLU A 348 6.34 1.40 13.72
N THR A 349 5.49 2.34 13.33
CA THR A 349 5.68 3.78 13.50
C THR A 349 4.50 4.36 14.25
N CYS A 350 4.72 5.40 15.06
CA CYS A 350 3.67 6.07 15.83
C CYS A 350 3.94 7.58 15.84
N PHE A 351 2.92 8.36 15.53
CA PHE A 351 2.95 9.82 15.54
C PHE A 351 1.66 10.36 16.16
N GLY A 352 1.79 11.35 17.04
CA GLY A 352 0.67 12.00 17.70
C GLY A 352 0.06 11.15 18.83
N THR A 353 -1.17 11.48 19.21
CA THR A 353 -1.94 10.74 20.23
C THR A 353 -3.35 10.51 19.70
N PRO A 354 -3.89 9.28 19.80
CA PRO A 354 -5.22 9.01 19.30
C PRO A 354 -6.25 9.81 20.10
N THR A 355 -7.20 10.41 19.40
CA THR A 355 -8.40 10.96 19.99
C THR A 355 -9.40 9.82 20.16
N VAL A 356 -9.69 9.48 21.42
CA VAL A 356 -10.68 8.48 21.81
C VAL A 356 -12.04 9.16 22.01
N ALA A 357 -13.12 8.39 21.86
CA ALA A 357 -14.48 8.89 22.10
C ALA A 357 -14.76 9.15 23.58
#